data_AF-A0A8T4QV49-F1
#
_entry.id   AF-A0A8T4QV49-F1
#
_cell.length_a   1.000
_cell.length_b   1.000
_cell.length_c   1.000
_cell.angle_alpha   90.00
_cell.angle_beta   90.00
_cell.angle_gamma   90.00
#
_symmetry.space_group_name_H-M   'P 1'
#
loop_
_entity.id
_entity.type
_entity.pdbx_description
1 polymer ?
#
loop_
_entity_poly.entity_id
_entity_poly.type
_entity_poly.pdbx_seq_one_letter_code
_entity_poly.pdbx_strand_id
1 'polypeptide(L)'
;MIKLVIFDLDGVLADTLPLHWQSYTKAFAPYGVKPELDYYARMMGIPTEKTVARFAERYNVRADTASIAARKHQLFHALLKDVKPVKGAVELVKALKKHGFRLAVTSNAPF
;
A
#
# COMPACT_ATOMS: atom_id res chain seq x y z
N MET A 1 12.39 17.31 25.16
CA MET A 1 11.02 16.81 25.37
C MET A 1 10.31 16.73 24.02
N ILE A 2 9.75 15.58 23.64
CA ILE A 2 9.01 15.41 22.38
C ILE A 2 7.64 16.07 22.51
N LYS A 3 7.22 16.84 21.50
CA LYS A 3 5.92 17.57 21.49
C LYS A 3 5.06 17.31 20.24
N LEU A 4 5.61 16.59 19.26
CA LEU A 4 4.98 16.31 17.97
C LEU A 4 5.25 14.86 17.60
N VAL A 5 4.20 14.17 17.16
CA VAL A 5 4.28 12.84 16.55
C VAL A 5 3.78 12.95 15.12
N ILE A 6 4.59 12.49 14.17
CA ILE A 6 4.23 12.41 12.76
C ILE A 6 4.07 10.94 12.42
N PHE A 7 2.88 10.56 11.94
CA PHE A 7 2.59 9.20 11.51
C PHE A 7 2.74 9.09 10.01
N ASP A 8 3.34 7.99 9.56
CA ASP A 8 3.05 7.50 8.21
C ASP A 8 1.60 6.99 8.15
N LEU A 9 1.03 6.87 6.96
CA LEU A 9 -0.35 6.43 6.77
C LEU A 9 -0.43 4.92 6.49
N ASP A 10 0.17 4.50 5.38
CA ASP A 10 0.04 3.16 4.82
C ASP A 10 0.84 2.13 5.61
N GLY A 11 0.16 1.11 6.14
CA GLY A 11 0.78 0.10 7.01
C GLY A 11 1.07 0.57 8.44
N VAL A 12 0.78 1.84 8.77
CA VAL A 12 0.97 2.40 10.13
C VAL A 12 -0.36 2.80 10.76
N LEU A 13 -1.14 3.66 10.12
CA LEU A 13 -2.49 4.01 10.58
C LEU A 13 -3.57 3.20 9.87
N ALA A 14 -3.38 2.94 8.57
CA ALA A 14 -4.30 2.19 7.73
C ALA A 14 -3.65 0.87 7.27
N ASP A 15 -4.34 -0.25 7.43
CA ASP A 15 -3.89 -1.58 7.02
C ASP A 15 -4.11 -1.78 5.51
N THR A 16 -3.26 -1.14 4.70
CA THR A 16 -3.37 -1.11 3.23
C THR A 16 -2.53 -2.17 2.53
N LEU A 17 -1.65 -2.88 3.24
CA LEU A 17 -0.78 -3.89 2.66
C LEU A 17 -1.55 -5.06 1.99
N PRO A 18 -2.60 -5.63 2.62
CA PRO A 18 -3.39 -6.68 1.98
C PRO A 18 -4.06 -6.18 0.70
N LEU A 19 -4.53 -4.93 0.69
CA LEU A 19 -5.20 -4.31 -0.45
C LEU A 19 -4.22 -4.10 -1.61
N HIS A 20 -2.99 -3.67 -1.32
CA HIS A 20 -1.95 -3.57 -2.35
C HIS A 20 -1.65 -4.93 -2.98
N TRP A 21 -1.38 -5.98 -2.18
CA TRP A 21 -1.09 -7.30 -2.73
C TRP A 21 -2.26 -7.87 -3.54
N GLN A 22 -3.50 -7.69 -3.06
CA GLN A 22 -4.69 -8.07 -3.81
C GLN A 22 -4.82 -7.31 -5.14
N SER A 23 -4.52 -6.01 -5.14
CA SER A 23 -4.56 -5.20 -6.37
C SER A 23 -3.53 -5.66 -7.41
N TYR A 24 -2.31 -6.02 -6.99
CA TYR A 24 -1.31 -6.62 -7.88
C TYR A 24 -1.78 -7.98 -8.40
N THR A 25 -2.26 -8.85 -7.52
CA THR A 25 -2.77 -10.17 -7.90
C THR A 25 -3.88 -10.07 -8.95
N LYS A 26 -4.84 -9.16 -8.76
CA LYS A 26 -5.92 -8.92 -9.72
C LYS A 26 -5.42 -8.29 -11.03
N ALA A 27 -4.42 -7.41 -10.98
CA ALA A 27 -3.86 -6.79 -12.18
C ALA A 27 -3.07 -7.78 -13.05
N PHE A 28 -2.42 -8.77 -12.42
CA PHE A 28 -1.63 -9.79 -13.10
C PHE A 28 -2.42 -11.06 -13.49
N ALA A 29 -3.61 -11.28 -12.90
CA ALA A 29 -4.45 -12.44 -13.19
C ALA A 29 -4.76 -12.68 -14.69
N PRO A 30 -5.03 -11.66 -15.53
CA PRO A 30 -5.26 -11.85 -16.97
C PRO A 30 -4.07 -12.45 -17.72
N TYR A 31 -2.87 -12.37 -17.15
CA TYR A 31 -1.63 -12.92 -17.72
C TYR A 31 -1.27 -14.29 -17.13
N GLY A 32 -2.17 -14.92 -16.36
CA GLY A 32 -1.93 -16.20 -15.71
C GLY A 32 -0.95 -16.13 -14.53
N VAL A 33 -0.70 -14.93 -14.00
CA VAL A 33 0.30 -14.69 -12.96
C VAL A 33 -0.37 -14.36 -11.63
N LYS A 34 0.09 -15.02 -10.57
CA LYS A 34 -0.23 -14.69 -9.18
C LYS A 34 1.07 -14.29 -8.45
N PRO A 35 1.33 -13.00 -8.23
CA PRO A 35 2.52 -12.54 -7.52
C PRO A 35 2.67 -13.16 -6.14
N GLU A 36 3.86 -13.67 -5.81
CA GLU A 36 4.12 -14.20 -4.47
C GLU A 36 4.11 -13.07 -3.43
N LEU A 37 3.43 -13.30 -2.30
CA LEU A 37 3.35 -12.32 -1.21
C LEU A 37 4.73 -12.01 -0.63
N ASP A 38 5.56 -13.03 -0.42
CA ASP A 38 6.91 -12.84 0.14
C ASP A 38 7.83 -12.05 -0.78
N TYR A 39 7.68 -12.22 -2.10
CA TYR A 39 8.44 -11.42 -3.07
C TYR A 39 7.94 -9.97 -3.08
N TYR A 40 6.61 -9.76 -3.03
CA TYR A 40 6.03 -8.43 -2.89
C TYR A 40 6.48 -7.73 -1.59
N ALA A 41 6.51 -8.45 -0.47
CA ALA A 41 6.91 -7.90 0.83
C ALA A 41 8.33 -7.30 0.82
N ARG A 42 9.25 -7.89 0.04
CA ARG A 42 10.63 -7.36 -0.14
C ARG A 42 10.69 -6.10 -1.02
N MET A 43 9.60 -5.75 -1.68
CA MET A 43 9.47 -4.59 -2.57
C MET A 43 8.55 -3.50 -2.01
N MET A 44 8.13 -3.61 -0.75
CA MET A 44 7.34 -2.56 -0.10
C MET A 44 8.08 -1.20 -0.16
N GLY A 45 7.33 -0.13 -0.43
CA GLY A 45 7.87 1.22 -0.60
C GLY A 45 8.44 1.52 -1.99
N ILE A 46 8.52 0.54 -2.90
CA ILE A 46 8.92 0.77 -4.29
C ILE A 46 7.74 1.32 -5.10
N PRO A 47 7.94 2.33 -5.97
CA PRO A 47 6.89 2.84 -6.86
C PRO A 47 6.16 1.73 -7.63
N THR A 48 4.86 1.93 -7.88
CA THR A 48 4.00 0.92 -8.52
C THR A 48 4.56 0.50 -9.87
N GLU A 49 5.01 1.46 -10.68
CA GLU A 49 5.54 1.23 -12.02
C GLU A 49 6.76 0.32 -11.99
N LYS A 50 7.68 0.58 -11.04
CA LYS A 50 8.87 -0.25 -10.84
C LYS A 50 8.51 -1.63 -10.31
N THR A 51 7.52 -1.73 -9.43
CA THR A 51 7.05 -3.01 -8.89
C THR A 51 6.39 -3.86 -9.98
N VAL A 52 5.54 -3.25 -10.81
CA VAL A 52 4.92 -3.90 -11.98
C VAL A 52 5.98 -4.36 -12.97
N ALA A 53 6.98 -3.53 -13.29
CA ALA A 53 8.07 -3.92 -14.18
C ALA A 53 8.84 -5.15 -13.66
N ARG A 54 9.15 -5.18 -12.35
CA ARG A 54 9.82 -6.33 -11.72
C ARG A 54 8.99 -7.60 -11.75
N PHE A 55 7.67 -7.51 -11.53
CA PHE A 55 6.80 -8.67 -11.69
C PHE A 55 6.72 -9.12 -13.15
N ALA A 56 6.58 -8.19 -14.09
CA ALA A 56 6.51 -8.53 -15.51
C ALA A 56 7.80 -9.23 -15.98
N GLU A 57 8.97 -8.74 -15.56
CA GLU A 57 10.27 -9.38 -15.80
C GLU A 57 10.33 -10.77 -15.16
N ARG A 58 10.04 -10.87 -13.85
CA ARG A 58 10.09 -12.13 -13.09
C ARG A 58 9.23 -13.24 -13.69
N TYR A 59 8.04 -12.90 -14.19
CA TYR A 59 7.08 -13.85 -14.73
C TYR A 59 7.04 -13.91 -16.26
N ASN A 60 7.99 -13.26 -16.94
CA ASN A 60 8.05 -13.19 -18.41
C ASN A 60 6.75 -12.69 -19.06
N VAL A 61 6.05 -11.74 -18.42
CA VAL A 61 4.82 -11.13 -18.96
C VAL A 61 5.21 -10.11 -20.03
N ARG A 62 4.84 -10.41 -21.29
CA ARG A 62 5.03 -9.50 -22.43
C ARG A 62 3.78 -8.65 -22.64
N ALA A 63 3.64 -7.59 -21.86
CA ALA A 63 2.54 -6.64 -21.96
C ALA A 63 3.00 -5.22 -21.59
N ASP A 64 2.15 -4.23 -21.87
CA ASP A 64 2.40 -2.85 -21.45
C ASP A 64 2.32 -2.72 -19.92
N THR A 65 3.46 -2.53 -19.27
CA THR A 65 3.57 -2.35 -17.82
C THR A 65 2.86 -1.08 -17.34
N ALA A 66 2.74 -0.04 -18.17
CA ALA A 66 2.03 1.18 -17.80
C ALA A 66 0.52 0.91 -17.65
N SER A 67 -0.07 0.17 -18.60
CA SER A 67 -1.46 -0.28 -18.52
C SER A 67 -1.71 -1.19 -17.30
N ILE A 68 -0.78 -2.09 -16.97
CA ILE A 68 -0.90 -2.93 -15.77
C ILE A 68 -0.84 -2.08 -14.48
N ALA A 69 0.06 -1.10 -14.41
CA ALA A 69 0.16 -0.18 -13.28
C ALA A 69 -1.12 0.64 -13.11
N ALA A 70 -1.65 1.21 -14.20
CA ALA A 70 -2.92 1.93 -14.19
C ALA A 70 -4.08 1.05 -13.70
N ARG A 71 -4.15 -0.20 -14.21
CA ARG A 71 -5.16 -1.17 -13.77
C ARG A 71 -5.03 -1.50 -12.29
N LYS A 72 -3.81 -1.72 -11.80
CA LYS A 72 -3.54 -1.93 -10.37
C LYS A 72 -4.04 -0.74 -9.55
N HIS A 73 -3.77 0.50 -9.96
CA HIS A 73 -4.23 1.69 -9.24
C HIS A 73 -5.76 1.77 -9.11
N GLN A 74 -6.49 1.49 -10.19
CA GLN A 74 -7.95 1.42 -10.18
C GLN A 74 -8.46 0.34 -9.22
N LEU A 75 -7.86 -0.85 -9.27
CA LEU A 75 -8.22 -1.96 -8.40
C LEU A 75 -7.93 -1.66 -6.92
N PHE A 76 -6.81 -1.00 -6.63
CA PHE A 76 -6.49 -0.56 -5.27
C PHE A 76 -7.51 0.46 -4.76
N HIS A 77 -7.86 1.47 -5.55
CA HIS A 77 -8.88 2.46 -5.17
C HIS A 77 -10.23 1.81 -4.88
N ALA A 78 -10.65 0.84 -5.71
CA ALA A 78 -11.89 0.11 -5.49
C ALA A 78 -11.89 -0.74 -4.20
N LEU A 79 -10.71 -1.15 -3.72
CA LEU A 79 -10.51 -1.91 -2.48
C LEU A 79 -10.41 -1.01 -1.24
N LEU A 80 -10.14 0.30 -1.38
CA LEU A 80 -9.98 1.20 -0.23
C LEU A 80 -11.23 1.27 0.66
N LYS A 81 -12.42 0.99 0.12
CA LYS A 81 -13.66 0.89 0.92
C LYS A 81 -13.60 -0.17 2.03
N ASP A 82 -12.71 -1.16 1.89
CA ASP A 82 -12.55 -2.28 2.81
C ASP A 82 -11.36 -2.07 3.77
N VAL A 83 -10.70 -0.90 3.72
CA VAL A 83 -9.53 -0.58 4.55
C VAL A 83 -9.92 -0.54 6.03
N LYS A 84 -9.04 -1.07 6.88
CA LYS A 84 -9.19 -1.07 8.33
C LYS A 84 -8.05 -0.32 8.99
N PRO A 85 -8.24 0.27 10.18
CA PRO A 85 -7.13 0.77 10.96
C PRO A 85 -6.17 -0.35 11.34
N VAL A 86 -4.87 -0.06 11.40
CA VAL A 86 -3.90 -0.98 12.00
C VAL A 86 -4.26 -1.19 13.49
N LYS A 87 -4.14 -2.43 13.97
CA LYS A 87 -4.45 -2.79 15.36
C LYS A 87 -3.69 -1.87 16.34
N GLY A 88 -4.43 -1.19 17.22
CA GLY A 88 -3.86 -0.28 18.21
C GLY A 88 -3.61 1.15 17.72
N ALA A 89 -3.72 1.43 16.42
CA ALA A 89 -3.44 2.75 15.87
C ALA A 89 -4.44 3.80 16.37
N VAL A 90 -5.73 3.45 16.41
CA VAL A 90 -6.79 4.34 16.88
C VAL A 90 -6.62 4.65 18.37
N GLU A 91 -6.31 3.64 19.18
CA GLU A 91 -6.06 3.77 20.61
C GLU A 91 -4.85 4.67 20.89
N LEU A 92 -3.75 4.45 20.16
CA LEU A 92 -2.53 5.23 20.27
C LEU A 92 -2.75 6.71 19.93
N VAL A 93 -3.40 6.99 18.79
CA VAL A 93 -3.72 8.37 18.36
C VAL A 93 -4.57 9.08 19.40
N LYS A 94 -5.61 8.41 19.93
CA LYS A 94 -6.46 8.96 21.00
C LYS A 94 -5.66 9.22 22.27
N ALA A 95 -4.80 8.30 22.69
CA ALA A 95 -3.97 8.45 23.88
C ALA A 95 -3.00 9.62 23.75
N LEU A 96 -2.28 9.74 22.64
CA LEU A 96 -1.34 10.83 22.41
C LEU A 96 -2.04 12.19 22.37
N LYS A 97 -3.20 12.28 21.71
CA LYS A 97 -4.01 13.50 21.71
C LYS A 97 -4.42 13.90 23.13
N LYS A 98 -4.87 12.93 23.96
CA LYS A 98 -5.24 13.17 25.36
C LYS A 98 -4.08 13.70 26.20
N HIS A 99 -2.84 13.31 25.90
CA HIS A 99 -1.64 13.76 26.59
C HIS A 99 -1.03 15.06 26.01
N GLY A 100 -1.73 15.75 25.11
CA GLY A 100 -1.32 17.06 24.61
C GLY A 100 -0.26 17.03 23.51
N PHE A 101 0.00 15.88 22.88
CA PHE A 101 0.87 15.81 21.71
C PHE A 101 0.19 16.46 20.50
N ARG A 102 0.96 17.23 19.73
CA ARG A 102 0.55 17.59 18.36
C ARG A 102 0.73 16.37 17.46
N LEU A 103 -0.23 16.13 16.57
CA LEU A 103 -0.22 14.98 15.67
C LEU A 103 -0.28 15.46 14.22
N ALA A 104 0.48 14.83 13.35
CA ALA A 104 0.42 15.03 11.91
C ALA A 104 0.50 13.67 11.19
N VAL A 105 0.04 13.64 9.93
CA VAL A 105 0.14 12.47 9.05
C VAL A 105 0.95 12.87 7.83
N THR A 106 1.83 11.99 7.39
CA THR A 106 2.53 12.06 6.11
C THR A 106 2.18 10.82 5.29
N SER A 107 2.09 10.95 3.97
CA SER A 107 1.85 9.82 3.07
C SER A 107 2.43 10.12 1.69
N ASN A 108 2.83 9.06 0.98
CA ASN A 108 3.18 9.11 -0.44
C ASN A 108 1.98 8.87 -1.35
N ALA A 109 0.78 8.64 -0.78
CA ALA A 109 -0.44 8.55 -1.56
C ALA A 109 -0.66 9.88 -2.33
N PRO A 110 -1.02 9.83 -3.62
CA PRO A 110 -1.37 11.02 -4.37
C PRO A 110 -2.61 11.69 -3.74
N PHE A 111 -2.61 13.01 -3.73
CA PHE A 111 -3.72 13.85 -3.25
C PHE A 111 -4.93 13.81 -4.19
#